data_AF-A0A7V9GE58-F1
#
_entry.id   AF-A0A7V9GE58-F1
#
_cell.length_a   1.000
_cell.length_b   1.000
_cell.length_c   1.000
_cell.angle_alpha   90.00
_cell.angle_beta   90.00
_cell.angle_gamma   90.00
#
_symmetry.space_group_name_H-M   'P 1'
#
loop_
_entity.id
_entity.type
_entity.pdbx_description
1 polymer ?
#
loop_
_entity_poly.entity_id
_entity_poly.type
_entity_poly.pdbx_seq_one_letter_code
_entity_poly.pdbx_strand_id
1 'polypeptide(L)'
;MLKLKFESGTLILEGAHENDTVPKAFVWDTRTRHFRSPAFLYREIIKDFIRTKTAYEDEAKKYQTFDFKQKFRVEPRPYQTAAVEAWRQNERCGTIVLPTGAGKTHAATMAIEMCKRQTLVVVPTLDLMNQWYDLLLSTFDAEIGLIGGG
;
A
#
# COMPACT_ATOMS: atom_id res chain seq x y z
N MET A 1 -0.01 7.51 26.36
CA MET A 1 0.51 6.62 25.30
C MET A 1 0.09 7.23 23.97
N LEU A 2 1.01 7.33 23.00
CA LEU A 2 0.69 7.91 21.70
C LEU A 2 -0.22 6.98 20.90
N LYS A 3 -1.20 7.54 20.16
CA LYS A 3 -2.05 6.78 19.24
C LYS A 3 -1.96 7.38 17.84
N LEU A 4 -1.61 6.55 16.86
CA LEU A 4 -1.57 6.91 15.46
C LEU A 4 -2.91 6.53 14.81
N LYS A 5 -3.64 7.49 14.25
CA LYS A 5 -4.95 7.27 13.61
C LYS A 5 -4.97 7.85 12.19
N PHE A 6 -5.78 7.27 11.33
CA PHE A 6 -6.09 7.83 10.01
C PHE A 6 -7.34 8.71 10.09
N GLU A 7 -7.28 9.91 9.52
CA GLU A 7 -8.41 10.83 9.41
C GLU A 7 -8.32 11.62 8.10
N SER A 8 -9.32 11.45 7.23
CA SER A 8 -9.53 12.27 6.02
C SER A 8 -8.29 12.48 5.14
N GLY A 9 -7.52 11.42 4.89
CA GLY A 9 -6.30 11.48 4.06
C GLY A 9 -5.03 11.89 4.81
N THR A 10 -5.13 12.12 6.12
CA THR A 10 -4.01 12.43 7.01
C THR A 10 -3.87 11.38 8.10
N LEU A 11 -2.71 11.37 8.75
CA LEU A 11 -2.48 10.69 10.01
C LEU A 11 -2.53 11.72 11.13
N ILE A 12 -3.18 11.39 12.23
CA ILE A 12 -3.19 12.17 13.45
C ILE A 12 -2.42 11.42 14.54
N LEU A 13 -1.71 12.17 15.38
CA LEU A 13 -1.01 11.62 16.55
C LEU A 13 -1.69 12.15 17.82
N GLU A 14 -2.51 11.32 18.45
CA GLU A 14 -3.15 11.65 19.72
C GLU A 14 -2.23 11.36 20.90
N GLY A 15 -2.39 12.16 21.97
CA GLY A 15 -1.58 12.06 23.19
C GLY A 15 -0.23 12.75 23.11
N ALA A 16 0.10 13.38 21.98
CA ALA A 16 1.22 14.32 21.85
C ALA A 16 0.73 15.77 22.03
N HIS A 17 1.53 16.58 22.69
CA HIS A 17 1.33 18.01 22.91
C HIS A 17 2.24 18.85 22.01
N GLU A 18 1.89 20.10 21.76
CA GLU A 18 2.59 21.00 20.80
C GLU A 18 4.12 21.05 20.96
N ASN A 19 4.62 20.95 22.20
CA ASN A 19 6.05 21.00 22.50
C ASN A 19 6.75 19.63 22.52
N ASP A 20 6.01 18.54 22.28
CA ASP A 20 6.58 17.21 22.25
C ASP A 20 7.43 17.01 20.99
N THR A 21 8.52 16.26 21.14
CA THR A 21 9.34 15.87 19.99
C THR A 21 8.67 14.70 19.27
N VAL A 22 8.18 14.96 18.06
CA VAL A 22 7.54 13.97 17.17
C VAL A 22 8.34 13.82 15.87
N PRO A 23 8.12 12.74 15.07
CA PRO A 23 8.75 12.60 13.76
C PRO A 23 8.51 13.82 12.86
N LYS A 24 9.51 14.20 12.06
CA LYS A 24 9.49 15.43 11.23
C LYS A 24 8.35 15.51 10.21
N ALA A 25 7.76 14.36 9.85
CA ALA A 25 6.61 14.30 8.96
C ALA A 25 5.35 14.95 9.56
N PHE A 26 5.30 15.10 10.88
CA PHE A 26 4.18 15.72 11.59
C PHE A 26 4.32 17.23 11.71
N VAL A 27 3.20 17.93 11.54
CA VAL A 27 3.04 19.36 11.77
C VAL A 27 1.88 19.56 12.74
N TRP A 28 2.04 20.47 13.70
CA TRP A 28 0.98 20.81 14.65
C TRP A 28 -0.19 21.51 13.92
N ASP A 29 -1.39 20.94 14.00
CA ASP A 29 -2.63 21.56 13.53
C ASP A 29 -3.32 22.26 14.71
N THR A 30 -3.24 23.59 14.77
CA THR A 30 -3.82 24.39 15.85
C THR A 30 -5.35 24.31 15.92
N ARG A 31 -6.01 23.94 14.82
CA ARG A 31 -7.47 23.88 14.72
C ARG A 31 -8.03 22.62 15.37
N THR A 32 -7.33 21.50 15.22
CA THR A 32 -7.70 20.23 15.86
C THR A 32 -6.90 19.95 17.13
N ARG A 33 -5.83 20.72 17.41
CA ARG A 33 -4.88 20.52 18.51
C ARG A 33 -4.25 19.13 18.50
N HIS A 34 -3.88 18.68 17.31
CA HIS A 34 -3.20 17.41 17.08
C HIS A 34 -2.08 17.60 16.06
N PHE A 35 -1.04 16.77 16.15
CA PHE A 35 -0.09 16.65 15.07
C PHE A 35 -0.70 15.92 13.88
N ARG A 36 -0.49 16.43 12.66
CA ARG A 36 -0.96 15.84 11.41
C ARG A 36 0.17 15.61 10.42
N SER A 37 0.05 14.55 9.62
CA SER A 37 0.91 14.25 8.48
C SER A 37 0.08 13.75 7.30
N PRO A 38 0.45 13.99 6.04
CA PRO A 38 -0.13 13.25 4.91
C PRO A 38 -0.08 11.73 5.13
N ALA A 39 -1.15 11.01 4.81
CA ALA A 39 -1.23 9.58 5.12
C ALA A 39 -0.29 8.70 4.28
N PHE A 40 0.14 9.16 3.10
CA PHE A 40 1.10 8.41 2.29
C PHE A 40 2.49 8.30 2.95
N LEU A 41 2.80 9.16 3.95
CA LEU A 41 4.02 9.08 4.76
C LEU A 41 3.94 8.03 5.88
N TYR A 42 2.84 7.28 5.99
CA TYR A 42 2.62 6.25 7.03
C TYR A 42 3.83 5.32 7.20
N ARG A 43 4.36 4.79 6.10
CA ARG A 43 5.51 3.88 6.15
C ARG A 43 6.74 4.52 6.81
N GLU A 44 7.05 5.76 6.45
CA GLU A 44 8.21 6.49 6.96
C GLU A 44 8.05 6.78 8.46
N ILE A 45 6.86 7.21 8.86
CA ILE A 45 6.50 7.45 10.27
C ILE A 45 6.67 6.18 11.11
N ILE A 46 6.16 5.04 10.63
CA ILE A 46 6.29 3.77 11.34
C ILE A 46 7.76 3.36 11.46
N LYS A 47 8.56 3.51 10.39
CA LYS A 47 10.02 3.24 10.44
C LYS A 47 10.71 4.14 11.47
N ASP A 48 10.33 5.41 11.55
CA ASP A 48 10.87 6.36 12.51
C ASP A 48 10.50 6.03 13.96
N PHE A 49 9.23 5.66 14.24
CA PHE A 49 8.84 5.20 15.58
C PHE A 49 9.59 3.94 16.01
N ILE A 50 9.76 2.98 15.10
CA ILE A 50 10.55 1.76 15.37
C ILE A 50 12.01 2.11 15.64
N ARG A 51 12.64 2.92 14.79
CA ARG A 51 14.05 3.34 14.92
C ARG A 51 14.31 4.05 16.26
N THR A 52 13.38 4.90 16.67
CA THR A 52 13.47 5.68 17.91
C THR A 52 12.98 4.94 19.14
N LYS A 53 12.43 3.72 18.98
CA LYS A 53 11.78 2.95 20.05
C LYS A 53 10.66 3.73 20.76
N THR A 54 9.97 4.59 20.02
CA THR A 54 8.83 5.34 20.53
C THR A 54 7.67 4.38 20.76
N ALA A 55 7.07 4.39 21.96
CA ALA A 55 5.90 3.58 22.26
C ALA A 55 4.63 4.24 21.72
N TYR A 56 3.89 3.51 20.87
CA TYR A 56 2.65 3.97 20.26
C TYR A 56 1.69 2.81 20.00
N GLU A 57 0.41 3.14 19.89
CA GLU A 57 -0.64 2.25 19.39
C GLU A 57 -0.98 2.64 17.94
N ASP A 58 -0.98 1.66 17.04
CA ASP A 58 -1.25 1.86 15.62
C ASP A 58 -2.72 1.53 15.29
N GLU A 59 -3.59 2.54 15.39
CA GLU A 59 -5.00 2.45 14.99
C GLU A 59 -5.21 2.83 13.51
N ALA A 60 -4.18 3.37 12.84
CA ALA A 60 -4.20 3.71 11.42
C ALA A 60 -4.08 2.44 10.55
N LYS A 61 -3.39 1.41 11.04
CA LYS A 61 -3.25 0.11 10.37
C LYS A 61 -4.58 -0.65 10.32
N LYS A 62 -5.33 -0.47 9.22
CA LYS A 62 -6.61 -1.15 8.99
C LYS A 62 -6.64 -2.10 7.78
N TYR A 63 -5.51 -2.30 7.10
CA TYR A 63 -5.44 -3.29 6.02
C TYR A 63 -5.42 -4.72 6.59
N GLN A 64 -6.08 -5.63 5.88
CA GLN A 64 -6.08 -7.05 6.19
C GLN A 64 -4.95 -7.77 5.43
N THR A 65 -4.41 -8.81 6.06
CA THR A 65 -3.56 -9.79 5.38
C THR A 65 -4.45 -10.77 4.64
N PHE A 66 -4.10 -11.09 3.40
CA PHE A 66 -4.87 -12.01 2.57
C PHE A 66 -3.91 -12.92 1.82
N ASP A 67 -4.18 -14.23 1.83
CA ASP A 67 -3.39 -15.20 1.08
C ASP A 67 -3.96 -15.31 -0.33
N PHE A 68 -3.41 -14.53 -1.26
CA PHE A 68 -3.81 -14.53 -2.67
C PHE A 68 -3.34 -15.79 -3.39
N LYS A 69 -3.96 -16.92 -3.09
CA LYS A 69 -3.68 -18.17 -3.79
C LYS A 69 -4.09 -18.04 -5.25
N GLN A 70 -3.12 -18.25 -6.15
CA GLN A 70 -3.40 -18.31 -7.57
C GLN A 70 -4.16 -19.58 -7.92
N LYS A 71 -5.22 -19.46 -8.73
CA LYS A 71 -6.00 -20.59 -9.28
C LYS A 71 -5.16 -21.42 -10.25
N PHE A 72 -4.27 -20.77 -11.00
CA PHE A 72 -3.38 -21.39 -11.97
C PHE A 72 -2.01 -20.72 -11.92
N ARG A 73 -0.94 -21.51 -12.02
CA ARG A 73 0.43 -20.98 -12.12
C ARG A 73 0.81 -20.81 -13.59
N VAL A 74 1.07 -19.57 -13.97
CA VAL A 74 1.74 -19.24 -15.23
C VAL A 74 3.23 -19.04 -14.92
N GLU A 75 4.11 -19.73 -15.63
CA GLU A 75 5.55 -19.57 -15.44
C GLU A 75 5.99 -18.19 -15.96
N PRO A 76 6.55 -17.31 -15.10
CA PRO A 76 6.95 -15.99 -15.52
C PRO A 76 8.19 -16.03 -16.40
N ARG A 77 8.30 -15.05 -17.32
CA ARG A 77 9.54 -14.86 -18.08
C ARG A 77 10.66 -14.36 -17.15
N PRO A 78 11.94 -14.66 -17.46
CA PRO A 78 13.06 -14.25 -16.61
C PRO A 78 13.09 -12.76 -16.26
N TYR A 79 12.74 -11.89 -17.22
CA TYR A 79 12.70 -10.44 -17.01
C TYR A 79 11.55 -9.99 -16.09
N GLN A 80 10.43 -10.74 -16.03
CA GLN A 80 9.31 -10.43 -15.12
C GLN A 80 9.72 -10.76 -13.69
N THR A 81 10.32 -11.93 -13.47
CA THR A 81 10.86 -12.33 -12.16
C THR A 81 11.93 -11.35 -11.68
N ALA A 82 12.89 -10.99 -12.54
CA ALA A 82 13.92 -10.02 -12.20
C ALA A 82 13.34 -8.65 -11.84
N ALA A 83 12.31 -8.17 -12.57
CA ALA A 83 11.67 -6.90 -12.29
C ALA A 83 10.94 -6.88 -10.93
N VAL A 84 10.18 -7.94 -10.62
CA VAL A 84 9.46 -8.06 -9.33
C VAL A 84 10.45 -8.20 -8.17
N GLU A 85 11.53 -8.95 -8.33
CA GLU A 85 12.55 -9.10 -7.30
C GLU A 85 13.32 -7.79 -7.07
N ALA A 86 13.68 -7.05 -8.12
CA ALA A 86 14.29 -5.72 -7.98
C ALA A 86 13.36 -4.75 -7.24
N TRP A 87 12.06 -4.78 -7.53
CA TRP A 87 11.06 -3.98 -6.81
C TRP A 87 10.92 -4.41 -5.34
N ARG A 88 10.97 -5.72 -5.06
CA ARG A 88 10.96 -6.27 -3.69
C ARG A 88 12.18 -5.81 -2.89
N GLN A 89 13.36 -5.84 -3.49
CA GLN A 89 14.62 -5.36 -2.89
C GLN A 89 14.57 -3.86 -2.60
N ASN A 90 13.88 -3.09 -3.44
CA ASN A 90 13.50 -1.70 -3.17
C ASN A 90 12.29 -1.59 -2.24
N GLU A 91 12.24 -2.46 -1.24
CA GLU A 91 11.29 -2.36 -0.13
C GLU A 91 9.82 -2.43 -0.57
N ARG A 92 9.52 -2.94 -1.79
CA ARG A 92 8.20 -2.95 -2.44
C ARG A 92 7.66 -1.55 -2.70
N CYS A 93 8.53 -0.60 -3.05
CA CYS A 93 8.17 0.77 -3.36
C CYS A 93 8.98 1.27 -4.56
N GLY A 94 8.31 1.62 -5.65
CA GLY A 94 8.95 2.05 -6.88
C GLY A 94 8.16 1.65 -8.12
N THR A 95 8.76 1.88 -9.30
CA THR A 95 8.12 1.69 -10.60
C THR A 95 8.81 0.59 -11.39
N ILE A 96 8.04 -0.35 -11.93
CA ILE A 96 8.50 -1.33 -12.92
C ILE A 96 8.10 -0.84 -14.31
N VAL A 97 9.07 -0.69 -15.21
CA VAL A 97 8.83 -0.28 -16.60
C VAL A 97 9.05 -1.47 -17.52
N LEU A 98 8.00 -1.88 -18.24
CA LEU A 98 8.07 -2.93 -19.26
C LEU A 98 7.32 -2.48 -20.53
N PRO A 99 7.79 -2.86 -21.73
CA PRO A 99 7.11 -2.51 -22.98
C PRO A 99 5.69 -3.09 -23.05
N THR A 100 4.87 -2.55 -23.94
CA THR A 100 3.53 -3.11 -24.22
C THR A 100 3.66 -4.56 -24.71
N GLY A 101 2.74 -5.42 -24.31
CA GLY A 101 2.80 -6.86 -24.62
C GLY A 101 3.74 -7.70 -23.75
N ALA A 102 4.65 -7.10 -22.96
CA ALA A 102 5.58 -7.84 -22.10
C ALA A 102 4.97 -8.39 -20.79
N GLY A 103 3.64 -8.38 -20.64
CA GLY A 103 2.96 -8.93 -19.47
C GLY A 103 3.16 -8.12 -18.18
N LYS A 104 3.06 -6.77 -18.26
CA LYS A 104 3.03 -5.90 -17.07
C LYS A 104 2.03 -6.35 -16.01
N THR A 105 0.85 -6.76 -16.46
CA THR A 105 -0.23 -7.20 -15.58
C THR A 105 0.14 -8.49 -14.85
N HIS A 106 0.87 -9.41 -15.50
CA HIS A 106 1.37 -10.62 -14.85
C HIS A 106 2.45 -10.31 -13.79
N ALA A 107 3.37 -9.40 -14.08
CA ALA A 107 4.33 -8.92 -13.07
C ALA A 107 3.62 -8.29 -11.86
N ALA A 108 2.51 -7.58 -12.09
CA ALA A 108 1.71 -7.02 -11.01
C ALA A 108 0.95 -8.09 -10.19
N THR A 109 0.39 -9.13 -10.82
CA THR A 109 -0.23 -10.23 -10.06
C THR A 109 0.78 -10.98 -9.21
N MET A 110 2.02 -11.16 -9.70
CA MET A 110 3.12 -11.71 -8.89
C MET A 110 3.43 -10.81 -7.67
N ALA A 111 3.42 -9.49 -7.86
CA ALA A 111 3.63 -8.55 -6.76
C ALA A 111 2.50 -8.60 -5.71
N ILE A 112 1.23 -8.72 -6.16
CA ILE A 112 0.06 -8.87 -5.29
C ILE A 112 0.18 -10.15 -4.44
N GLU A 113 0.44 -11.28 -5.08
CA GLU A 113 0.61 -12.57 -4.40
C GLU A 113 1.75 -12.52 -3.37
N MET A 114 2.90 -11.96 -3.74
CA MET A 114 4.04 -11.82 -2.85
C MET A 114 3.73 -10.93 -1.63
N CYS A 115 2.93 -9.87 -1.79
CA CYS A 115 2.66 -8.92 -0.71
C CYS A 115 1.68 -9.43 0.33
N LYS A 116 0.78 -10.36 -0.04
CA LYS A 116 -0.24 -10.96 0.84
C LYS A 116 -1.07 -9.94 1.62
N ARG A 117 -1.44 -8.84 0.97
CA ARG A 117 -2.18 -7.70 1.55
C ARG A 117 -3.22 -7.18 0.59
N GLN A 118 -4.33 -6.70 1.14
CA GLN A 118 -5.34 -5.97 0.36
C GLN A 118 -4.66 -4.95 -0.56
N THR A 119 -5.02 -4.99 -1.84
CA THR A 119 -4.39 -4.20 -2.90
C THR A 119 -5.46 -3.38 -3.62
N LEU A 120 -5.18 -2.09 -3.83
CA LEU A 120 -5.97 -1.22 -4.70
C LEU A 120 -5.23 -1.06 -6.02
N VAL A 121 -5.84 -1.50 -7.11
CA VAL A 121 -5.35 -1.26 -8.47
C VAL A 121 -6.06 -0.04 -9.03
N VAL A 122 -5.30 0.99 -9.41
CA VAL A 122 -5.83 2.24 -9.99
C VAL A 122 -5.47 2.29 -11.47
N VAL A 123 -6.47 2.54 -12.32
CA VAL A 123 -6.34 2.58 -13.78
C VAL A 123 -7.07 3.80 -14.34
N PRO A 124 -6.66 4.31 -15.53
CA PRO A 124 -7.18 5.58 -16.03
C PRO A 124 -8.56 5.50 -16.70
N THR A 125 -9.05 4.30 -17.07
CA THR A 125 -10.31 4.13 -17.80
C THR A 125 -11.14 2.96 -17.25
N LEU A 126 -12.46 3.02 -17.47
CA LEU A 126 -13.38 1.94 -17.10
C LEU A 126 -13.09 0.64 -17.86
N ASP A 127 -12.68 0.71 -19.13
CA ASP A 127 -12.30 -0.47 -19.90
C ASP A 127 -11.12 -1.21 -19.27
N LEU A 128 -10.09 -0.47 -18.84
CA LEU A 128 -8.95 -1.06 -18.14
C LEU A 128 -9.37 -1.60 -16.77
N MET A 129 -10.31 -0.95 -16.08
CA MET A 129 -10.83 -1.43 -14.80
C MET A 129 -11.50 -2.79 -14.96
N ASN A 130 -12.34 -2.95 -15.97
CA ASN A 130 -12.98 -4.24 -16.30
C ASN A 130 -11.93 -5.30 -16.68
N GLN A 131 -10.93 -4.95 -17.50
CA GLN A 131 -9.84 -5.89 -17.84
C GLN A 131 -9.08 -6.38 -16.61
N TRP A 132 -8.80 -5.49 -15.65
CA TRP A 132 -8.16 -5.87 -14.40
C TRP A 132 -9.07 -6.71 -13.51
N TYR A 133 -10.36 -6.39 -13.45
CA TYR A 133 -11.34 -7.15 -12.69
C TYR A 133 -11.40 -8.61 -13.17
N ASP A 134 -11.58 -8.83 -14.48
CA ASP A 134 -11.64 -10.18 -15.07
C ASP A 134 -10.33 -10.96 -14.85
N LEU A 135 -9.19 -10.27 -14.98
CA LEU A 135 -7.89 -10.89 -14.73
C LEU A 135 -7.73 -11.30 -13.27
N LEU A 136 -8.04 -10.43 -12.32
CA LEU A 136 -7.87 -10.74 -10.90
C LEU A 136 -8.84 -11.84 -10.46
N LEU A 137 -10.07 -11.83 -10.98
CA LEU A 137 -11.10 -12.85 -10.71
C LEU A 137 -10.69 -14.23 -11.23
N SER A 138 -10.06 -14.29 -12.41
CA SER A 138 -9.52 -15.54 -12.98
C SER A 138 -8.19 -15.97 -12.36
N THR A 139 -7.40 -15.02 -11.84
CA THR A 139 -6.09 -15.30 -11.23
C THR A 139 -6.21 -15.77 -9.79
N PHE A 140 -7.01 -15.12 -8.96
CA PHE A 140 -7.04 -15.34 -7.52
C PHE A 140 -8.34 -15.98 -7.04
N ASP A 141 -8.23 -16.81 -6.00
CA ASP A 141 -9.36 -17.28 -5.22
C ASP A 141 -9.71 -16.26 -4.13
N ALA A 142 -10.28 -15.13 -4.55
CA ALA A 142 -10.61 -13.99 -3.70
C ALA A 142 -11.85 -13.27 -4.20
N GLU A 143 -12.55 -12.60 -3.28
CA GLU A 143 -13.55 -11.59 -3.65
C GLU A 143 -12.82 -10.38 -4.24
N ILE A 144 -13.15 -10.04 -5.47
CA ILE A 144 -12.60 -8.86 -6.16
C ILE A 144 -13.70 -7.81 -6.21
N GLY A 145 -13.41 -6.62 -5.68
CA GLY A 145 -14.30 -5.45 -5.76
C GLY A 145 -13.97 -4.55 -6.94
N LEU A 146 -14.93 -3.71 -7.32
CA LEU A 146 -14.79 -2.72 -8.40
C LEU A 146 -15.39 -1.39 -7.92
N ILE A 147 -14.63 -0.31 -8.06
CA ILE A 147 -15.03 1.04 -7.61
C ILE A 147 -14.84 2.01 -8.77
N GLY A 148 -15.94 2.39 -9.40
CA GLY A 148 -15.98 3.28 -10.55
C GLY A 148 -17.14 2.93 -11.48
N GLY A 149 -17.50 3.84 -12.39
CA GLY A 149 -18.53 3.59 -13.42
C GLY A 149 -19.96 3.98 -13.05
N GLY A 150 -20.25 4.24 -11.76
CA GLY A 150 -21.61 4.57 -11.29
C GLY A 150 -22.44 3.32 -11.02
#